data_AF-A0A520SMH9-F1
#
_entry.id   AF-A0A520SMH9-F1
#
_cell.length_a   1.000
_cell.length_b   1.000
_cell.length_c   1.000
_cell.angle_alpha   90.00
_cell.angle_beta   90.00
_cell.angle_gamma   90.00
#
_symmetry.space_group_name_H-M   'P 1'
#
loop_
_entity.id
_entity.type
_entity.pdbx_description
1 polymer ?
#
loop_
_entity_poly.entity_id
_entity_poly.type
_entity_poly.pdbx_seq_one_letter_code
_entity_poly.pdbx_strand_id
1 'polypeptide(L)' 'MADKKISLTLNVWRQPANQSKGAFETYQAEDIDTNASFLEMLDVVNENLTRAGKEPIA' A
#
# COMPACT_ATOMS: atom_id res chain seq x y z
N MET A 1 23.25 -2.84 13.23
CA MET A 1 22.98 -3.85 12.16
C MET A 1 22.17 -3.11 11.11
N ALA A 2 22.45 -3.28 9.82
CA ALA A 2 21.64 -2.59 8.81
C ALA A 2 20.24 -3.20 8.81
N ASP A 3 19.21 -2.37 9.02
CA ASP A 3 17.82 -2.82 8.95
C ASP A 3 17.54 -3.41 7.57
N LYS A 4 17.03 -4.64 7.56
CA LYS A 4 16.78 -5.35 6.32
C LYS A 4 15.53 -4.76 5.68
N LYS A 5 15.64 -4.40 4.41
CA LYS A 5 14.52 -3.90 3.61
C LYS A 5 13.99 -4.97 2.66
N ILE A 6 12.70 -4.89 2.38
CA ILE A 6 12.02 -5.75 1.41
C ILE A 6 11.15 -4.91 0.47
N SER A 7 10.87 -5.48 -0.70
CA SER A 7 9.85 -4.97 -1.62
C SER A 7 8.74 -6.00 -1.75
N LEU A 8 7.50 -5.53 -1.65
CA LEU A 8 6.29 -6.36 -1.68
C LEU A 8 5.32 -5.82 -2.73
N THR A 9 4.64 -6.73 -3.40
CA THR A 9 3.52 -6.39 -4.29
C THR A 9 2.21 -6.62 -3.55
N LEU A 10 1.46 -5.55 -3.34
CA LEU A 10 0.15 -5.60 -2.68
C LEU A 10 -0.95 -5.62 -3.74
N ASN A 11 -1.83 -6.60 -3.66
CA ASN A 11 -3.06 -6.63 -4.44
C ASN A 11 -4.22 -6.23 -3.53
N VAL A 12 -4.80 -5.06 -3.80
CA VAL A 12 -5.79 -4.41 -2.93
C VAL A 12 -7.11 -4.31 -3.67
N TRP A 13 -8.17 -4.83 -3.08
CA TRP A 13 -9.51 -4.68 -3.62
C TRP A 13 -10.02 -3.26 -3.35
N ARG A 14 -10.23 -2.47 -4.40
CA ARG A 14 -10.87 -1.15 -4.28
C ARG A 14 -12.29 -1.20 -4.81
N GLN A 15 -13.20 -0.65 -4.02
CA GLN A 15 -14.61 -0.58 -4.33
C GLN A 15 -15.19 0.73 -3.78
N PRO A 16 -15.61 1.67 -4.64
CA PRO A 16 -16.00 3.01 -4.20
C PRO A 16 -17.33 3.06 -3.45
N ALA A 17 -18.23 2.09 -3.68
CA ALA A 17 -19.48 1.96 -2.95
C ALA A 17 -19.98 0.50 -2.97
N ASN A 18 -20.84 0.14 -2.02
CA ASN A 18 -21.32 -1.22 -1.81
C ASN A 18 -21.98 -1.87 -3.05
N GLN A 19 -22.53 -1.05 -3.95
CA GLN A 19 -23.19 -1.50 -5.20
C GLN A 19 -22.31 -1.32 -6.45
N SER A 20 -21.16 -0.67 -6.34
CA SER A 20 -20.23 -0.51 -7.46
C SER A 20 -19.41 -1.78 -7.66
N LYS A 21 -19.03 -2.07 -8.91
CA LYS A 21 -18.08 -3.15 -9.19
C LYS A 21 -16.71 -2.74 -8.63
N GLY A 22 -16.15 -3.58 -7.77
CA GLY A 22 -14.76 -3.43 -7.33
C GLY A 22 -13.78 -4.08 -8.30
N ALA A 23 -12.51 -3.78 -8.10
CA ALA A 23 -11.41 -4.41 -8.81
C ALA A 23 -10.19 -4.52 -7.90
N PHE A 24 -9.30 -5.46 -8.20
CA PHE A 24 -7.97 -5.47 -7.61
C PHE A 24 -7.10 -4.42 -8.30
N GLU A 25 -6.50 -3.54 -7.49
CA GLU A 25 -5.40 -2.68 -7.87
C GLU A 25 -4.11 -3.23 -7.29
N THR A 26 -3.01 -3.07 -8.03
CA THR A 26 -1.70 -3.56 -7.62
C THR A 26 -0.80 -2.38 -7.25
N TYR A 27 -0.18 -2.45 -6.07
CA TYR A 27 0.72 -1.44 -5.54
C TYR A 27 2.06 -2.05 -5.18
N GLN A 28 3.14 -1.27 -5.37
CA GLN A 28 4.47 -1.64 -4.94
C GLN A 28 4.75 -0.96 -3.60
N ALA A 29 5.05 -1.78 -2.59
CA ALA A 29 5.57 -1.35 -1.32
C ALA A 29 7.08 -1.58 -1.35
N GLU A 30 7.83 -0.52 -1.63
CA GLU A 30 9.29 -0.54 -1.76
C GLU A 30 9.94 -0.08 -0.46
N ASP A 31 11.18 -0.53 -0.21
CA ASP A 31 12.01 -0.08 0.91
C ASP A 31 11.39 -0.29 2.31
N ILE A 32 10.54 -1.30 2.46
CA ILE A 32 9.85 -1.60 3.72
C ILE A 32 10.79 -2.27 4.70
N ASP A 33 10.90 -1.71 5.89
CA ASP A 33 11.66 -2.30 6.99
C ASP A 33 11.03 -3.63 7.41
N THR A 34 11.83 -4.69 7.55
CA THR A 34 11.34 -6.00 8.00
C THR A 34 10.78 -6.01 9.41
N ASN A 35 11.07 -5.00 10.23
CA ASN A 35 10.50 -4.82 11.56
C ASN A 35 9.19 -4.01 11.55
N ALA A 36 8.84 -3.39 10.42
CA ALA A 36 7.61 -2.62 10.30
C ALA A 36 6.40 -3.55 10.38
N SER A 37 5.37 -3.09 11.07
CA SER A 37 4.05 -3.71 11.03
C SER A 37 3.40 -3.51 9.66
N PHE A 38 2.37 -4.32 9.38
CA PHE A 38 1.61 -4.20 8.14
C PHE A 38 0.94 -2.82 7.97
N LEU A 39 0.51 -2.18 9.07
CA LEU A 39 -0.10 -0.85 9.02
C LEU A 39 0.94 0.23 8.70
N GLU A 40 2.14 0.17 9.30
CA GLU A 40 3.23 1.09 8.98
C GLU A 40 3.70 0.92 7.51
N MET A 41 3.67 -0.30 6.99
CA MET A 41 3.89 -0.55 5.56
C MET A 41 2.80 0.11 4.69
N LEU A 42 1.53 0.03 5.09
CA LEU A 42 0.44 0.69 4.37
C LEU A 42 0.59 2.21 4.40
N ASP A 43 1.06 2.79 5.51
CA ASP A 43 1.31 4.23 5.61
C ASP A 43 2.33 4.69 4.54
N VAL A 44 3.43 3.93 4.35
CA VAL A 44 4.41 4.22 3.28
C VAL A 44 3.78 4.17 1.89
N VAL A 45 2.93 3.17 1.63
CA VAL A 45 2.22 3.08 0.34
C VAL A 45 1.23 4.24 0.17
N ASN A 46 0.51 4.61 1.22
CA ASN A 46 -0.47 5.70 1.22
C ASN A 46 0.16 7.06 1.01
N GLU A 47 1.35 7.31 1.57
CA GLU A 47 2.11 8.51 1.28
C GLU A 47 2.46 8.61 -0.21
N ASN A 48 2.91 7.52 -0.83
CA ASN A 48 3.21 7.47 -2.25
C ASN A 48 1.97 7.72 -3.12
N LEU A 49 0.83 7.12 -2.75
CA LEU A 49 -0.44 7.36 -3.43
C LEU A 49 -0.88 8.81 -3.32
N THR A 50 -0.81 9.39 -2.13
CA THR A 50 -1.17 10.79 -1.88
C THR A 50 -0.27 11.74 -2.68
N ARG A 51 1.04 11.50 -2.73
CA ARG A 51 1.99 12.27 -3.56
C ARG A 51 1.68 12.16 -5.05
N ALA A 52 1.17 11.02 -5.49
CA ALA A 52 0.71 10.78 -6.86
C ALA A 52 -0.70 11.33 -7.15
N GLY A 53 -1.35 11.99 -6.18
CA GLY A 53 -2.73 12.49 -6.30
C GLY A 53 -3.78 11.38 -6.34
N LYS A 54 -3.43 10.18 -5.89
CA LYS A 54 -4.34 9.02 -5.77
C LYS A 54 -4.88 8.93 -4.34
N GLU A 55 -6.03 8.29 -4.22
CA GLU A 55 -6.62 8.02 -2.91
C GLU A 55 -5.80 6.97 -2.14
N PRO A 56 -5.58 7.15 -0.83
CA PRO A 56 -4.92 6.16 0.02
C PRO A 56 -5.75 4.88 0.15
N ILE A 57 -5.07 3.81 0.53
CA ILE A 57 -5.67 2.54 0.92
C ILE A 57 -6.04 2.67 2.41
N ALA A 58 -7.34 2.88 2.64
CA ALA A 58 -7.98 3.25 3.92
C ALA A 58 -7.82 4.73 4.30
#